data_AF-A0A3B1BL54-F1
#
_entry.id   AF-A0A3B1BL54-F1
#
_cell.length_a   1.000
_cell.length_b   1.000
_cell.length_c   1.000
_cell.angle_alpha   90.00
_cell.angle_beta   90.00
_cell.angle_gamma   90.00
#
_symmetry.space_group_name_H-M   'P 1'
#
loop_
_entity.id
_entity.type
_entity.pdbx_description
1 polymer ?
#
loop_
_entity_poly.entity_id
_entity_poly.type
_entity_poly.pdbx_seq_one_letter_code
_entity_poly.pdbx_strand_id
1 'polypeptide(L)'
;MSNIKTMVNILCLMTAVISLAACTSNTVVEGKIPFLEKLSKAKGEFVWNAKLTRHIYSKMEVIEKIAAPENPDELVAVLVNCIDDATPSNSILNGKNVSLGVICYQALSQTAYYESTDSTGDIKTLWSGHILPTASSAELQRAKHAWVDVVNSKSYILY
;
A
#
# COMPACT_ATOMS: atom_id res chain seq x y z
N MET A 1 -67.14 -45.08 5.03
CA MET A 1 -66.43 -44.80 3.77
C MET A 1 -64.95 -44.65 4.06
N SER A 2 -64.15 -45.49 3.38
CA SER A 2 -62.71 -45.47 3.08
C SER A 2 -61.64 -45.04 4.11
N ASN A 3 -60.80 -46.04 4.44
CA ASN A 3 -59.34 -45.98 4.66
C ASN A 3 -58.57 -45.28 3.51
N ILE A 4 -57.36 -44.75 3.80
CA ILE A 4 -56.10 -44.74 2.99
C ILE A 4 -55.03 -44.03 3.88
N LYS A 5 -54.08 -44.76 4.49
CA LYS A 5 -52.74 -45.16 4.01
C LYS A 5 -51.73 -44.00 3.81
N THR A 6 -50.75 -43.97 4.72
CA THR A 6 -49.28 -44.02 4.48
C THR A 6 -48.71 -43.30 3.25
N MET A 7 -47.74 -42.40 3.43
CA MET A 7 -46.41 -42.56 2.83
C MET A 7 -45.38 -41.50 3.30
N VAL A 8 -44.32 -42.03 3.88
CA VAL A 8 -42.97 -41.47 3.96
C VAL A 8 -42.50 -41.13 2.55
N ASN A 9 -41.97 -39.94 2.32
CA ASN A 9 -41.01 -39.73 1.24
C ASN A 9 -39.95 -38.69 1.65
N ILE A 10 -38.82 -39.25 2.05
CA ILE A 10 -37.51 -38.62 2.10
C ILE A 10 -37.14 -38.29 0.65
N LEU A 11 -36.95 -37.01 0.33
CA LEU A 11 -36.22 -36.63 -0.88
C LEU A 11 -35.09 -35.67 -0.50
N CYS A 12 -33.92 -36.26 -0.29
CA CYS A 12 -32.64 -35.61 -0.41
C CYS A 12 -32.56 -34.95 -1.80
N LEU A 13 -32.52 -33.62 -1.86
CA LEU A 13 -31.89 -32.94 -2.98
C LEU A 13 -30.71 -32.12 -2.46
N MET A 14 -29.56 -32.79 -2.45
CA MET A 14 -28.24 -32.17 -2.33
C MET A 14 -28.01 -31.26 -3.53
N THR A 15 -28.23 -29.96 -3.36
CA THR A 15 -27.66 -28.96 -4.27
C THR A 15 -26.29 -28.59 -3.74
N ALA A 16 -25.28 -29.34 -4.21
CA ALA A 16 -23.89 -28.96 -4.06
C ALA A 16 -23.66 -27.65 -4.83
N VAL A 17 -23.61 -26.54 -4.10
CA VAL A 17 -23.13 -25.27 -4.64
C VAL A 17 -21.63 -25.43 -4.85
N ILE A 18 -21.26 -25.70 -6.11
CA ILE A 18 -19.87 -25.64 -6.55
C ILE A 18 -19.48 -24.16 -6.53
N SER A 19 -18.99 -23.69 -5.39
CA SER A 19 -18.26 -22.43 -5.31
C SER A 19 -17.02 -22.57 -6.17
N LEU A 20 -17.10 -22.10 -7.41
CA LEU A 20 -15.95 -21.73 -8.22
C LEU A 20 -15.21 -20.63 -7.45
N ALA A 21 -14.33 -21.04 -6.55
CA ALA A 21 -13.22 -20.21 -6.12
C ALA A 21 -12.39 -19.98 -7.39
N ALA A 22 -12.72 -18.91 -8.12
CA ALA A 22 -11.81 -18.31 -9.07
C ALA A 22 -10.62 -17.82 -8.24
N CYS A 23 -9.65 -18.71 -8.01
CA CYS A 23 -8.31 -18.34 -7.68
C CYS A 23 -7.81 -17.55 -8.88
N THR A 24 -8.10 -16.25 -8.91
CA THR A 24 -7.35 -15.30 -9.71
C THR A 24 -5.93 -15.41 -9.20
N SER A 25 -5.13 -16.20 -9.91
CA SER A 25 -3.69 -16.21 -9.77
C SER A 25 -3.25 -14.77 -10.04
N ASN A 26 -3.05 -14.02 -8.96
CA ASN A 26 -2.35 -12.76 -9.00
C ASN A 26 -1.00 -13.08 -9.65
N THR A 27 -0.84 -12.68 -10.91
CA THR A 27 0.45 -12.65 -11.57
C THR A 27 1.29 -11.67 -10.78
N VAL A 28 2.01 -12.21 -9.79
CA VAL A 28 3.05 -11.46 -9.08
C VAL A 28 4.05 -11.08 -10.16
N VAL A 29 4.07 -9.79 -10.50
CA VAL A 29 4.93 -9.25 -11.54
C VAL A 29 6.38 -9.52 -11.13
N GLU A 30 6.99 -10.53 -11.75
CA GLU A 30 8.28 -11.12 -11.39
C GLU A 30 9.41 -10.09 -11.31
N GLY A 31 9.31 -8.98 -12.06
CA GLY A 31 10.27 -7.87 -12.06
C GLY A 31 10.10 -6.81 -10.96
N LYS A 32 9.01 -6.81 -10.18
CA LYS A 32 8.76 -5.81 -9.12
C LYS A 32 9.38 -6.19 -7.77
N ILE A 33 9.65 -7.48 -7.57
CA ILE A 33 10.28 -8.02 -6.35
C ILE A 33 11.73 -7.52 -6.16
N PRO A 34 12.60 -7.50 -7.20
CA PRO A 34 13.99 -7.06 -7.03
C PRO A 34 14.14 -5.59 -6.64
N PHE A 35 13.21 -4.73 -7.07
CA PHE A 35 13.19 -3.32 -6.68
C PHE A 35 12.83 -3.14 -5.21
N LEU A 36 11.73 -3.77 -4.76
CA LEU A 36 11.30 -3.70 -3.36
C LEU A 36 12.33 -4.33 -2.41
N GLU A 37 13.03 -5.37 -2.86
CA GLU A 37 14.14 -5.96 -2.12
C GLU A 37 15.32 -4.98 -1.95
N LYS A 38 15.64 -4.17 -2.97
CA LYS A 38 16.66 -3.12 -2.85
C LYS A 38 16.22 -2.04 -1.87
N LEU A 39 14.96 -1.61 -1.93
CA LEU A 39 14.40 -0.64 -0.99
C LEU A 39 14.41 -1.18 0.44
N SER A 40 13.99 -2.42 0.68
CA SER A 40 13.97 -3.01 2.02
C SER A 40 15.37 -3.12 2.63
N LYS A 41 16.38 -3.35 1.78
CA LYS A 41 17.79 -3.42 2.20
C LYS A 41 18.46 -2.05 2.33
N ALA A 42 17.83 -0.97 1.88
CA ALA A 42 18.38 0.38 2.00
C ALA A 42 18.61 0.74 3.47
N LYS A 43 19.85 1.14 3.76
CA LYS A 43 20.27 1.58 5.10
C LYS A 43 20.15 3.09 5.17
N GLY A 44 19.34 3.59 6.09
CA GLY A 44 19.21 5.00 6.40
C GLY A 44 18.50 5.19 7.74
N GLU A 45 18.45 6.43 8.20
CA GLU A 45 17.85 6.78 9.49
C GLU A 45 16.89 7.95 9.32
N PHE A 46 15.75 7.89 10.01
CA PHE A 46 14.88 9.04 10.17
C PHE A 46 15.37 9.91 11.33
N VAL A 47 15.82 11.12 11.01
CA VAL A 47 16.35 12.09 11.97
C VAL A 47 15.38 13.25 12.11
N TRP A 48 15.08 13.65 13.35
CA TRP A 48 14.27 14.84 13.60
C TRP A 48 14.97 16.10 13.10
N ASN A 49 14.31 16.86 12.22
CA ASN A 49 14.77 18.16 11.79
C ASN A 49 13.91 19.25 12.43
N ALA A 50 14.50 19.98 13.38
CA ALA A 50 13.80 21.02 14.14
C ALA A 50 13.32 22.19 13.25
N LYS A 51 14.06 22.53 12.18
CA LYS A 51 13.70 23.63 11.28
C LYS A 51 12.48 23.31 10.42
N LEU A 52 12.37 22.06 9.96
CA LEU A 52 11.23 21.59 9.17
C LEU A 52 10.13 20.95 10.02
N THR A 53 10.32 20.89 11.34
CA THR A 53 9.41 20.27 12.31
C THR A 53 8.94 18.88 11.89
N ARG A 54 9.84 18.08 11.28
CA ARG A 54 9.54 16.74 10.77
C ARG A 54 10.76 15.83 10.78
N HIS A 55 10.53 14.53 10.72
CA HIS A 55 11.59 13.57 10.44
C HIS A 55 12.01 13.65 8.98
N ILE A 56 13.31 13.58 8.73
CA ILE A 56 13.90 13.50 7.39
C ILE A 56 14.69 12.20 7.29
N TYR A 57 14.56 11.52 6.16
CA TYR A 57 15.36 10.35 5.87
C TYR A 57 16.80 10.73 5.48
N SER A 58 17.80 10.21 6.20
CA SER A 58 19.20 10.63 6.09
C SER A 58 19.91 10.18 4.81
N LYS A 59 19.32 9.25 4.06
CA LYS A 59 19.89 8.61 2.87
C LYS A 59 18.99 8.74 1.64
N MET A 60 18.42 9.93 1.45
CA MET A 60 17.51 10.20 0.34
C MET A 60 18.13 9.85 -1.02
N GLU A 61 19.44 10.12 -1.18
CA GLU A 61 20.19 9.83 -2.40
C GLU A 61 20.19 8.33 -2.77
N VAL A 62 20.08 7.46 -1.77
CA VAL A 62 20.00 6.00 -1.98
C VAL A 62 18.63 5.63 -2.52
N ILE A 63 17.57 6.23 -1.99
CA ILE A 63 16.20 6.02 -2.47
C ILE A 63 16.08 6.51 -3.91
N GLU A 64 16.54 7.73 -4.21
CA GLU A 64 16.51 8.29 -5.57
C GLU A 64 17.23 7.38 -6.57
N LYS A 65 18.42 6.86 -6.23
CA LYS A 65 19.16 5.95 -7.10
C LYS A 65 18.44 4.61 -7.34
N ILE A 66 17.74 4.09 -6.33
CA ILE A 66 16.96 2.85 -6.47
C ILE A 66 15.68 3.10 -7.27
N ALA A 67 15.06 4.26 -7.05
CA ALA A 67 13.80 4.72 -7.60
C ALA A 67 13.98 5.64 -8.83
N ALA A 68 15.00 5.39 -9.65
CA ALA A 68 15.21 6.05 -10.94
C ALA A 68 14.73 5.12 -12.09
N PRO A 69 13.41 4.98 -12.31
CA PRO A 69 12.88 4.01 -13.26
C PRO A 69 12.91 4.58 -14.68
N GLU A 70 12.88 3.67 -15.65
CA GLU A 70 12.58 4.01 -17.04
C GLU A 70 11.10 4.40 -17.23
N ASN A 71 10.22 3.99 -16.30
CA ASN A 71 8.78 4.26 -16.31
C ASN A 71 8.28 4.75 -14.93
N PRO A 72 8.20 6.08 -14.71
CA PRO A 72 7.79 6.66 -13.43
C PRO A 72 6.35 6.33 -13.00
N ASP A 73 5.39 6.25 -13.93
CA ASP A 73 4.00 5.90 -13.62
C ASP A 73 3.88 4.48 -13.08
N GLU A 74 4.61 3.53 -13.70
CA GLU A 74 4.66 2.16 -13.21
C GLU A 74 5.28 2.09 -11.82
N LEU A 75 6.36 2.85 -11.58
CA LEU A 75 7.00 2.93 -10.27
C LEU A 75 6.01 3.45 -9.21
N VAL A 76 5.25 4.51 -9.50
CA VAL A 76 4.22 5.02 -8.59
C VAL A 76 3.24 3.90 -8.20
N ALA A 77 2.75 3.14 -9.17
CA ALA A 77 1.85 2.02 -8.88
C ALA A 77 2.50 0.91 -8.03
N VAL A 78 3.80 0.62 -8.23
CA VAL A 78 4.54 -0.34 -7.38
C VAL A 78 4.65 0.19 -5.95
N LEU A 79 5.05 1.45 -5.79
CA LEU A 79 5.26 2.08 -4.49
C LEU A 79 3.97 2.18 -3.70
N VAL A 80 2.88 2.61 -4.32
CA VAL A 80 1.54 2.63 -3.69
C VAL A 80 1.14 1.24 -3.21
N ASN A 81 1.35 0.20 -4.03
CA ASN A 81 1.02 -1.16 -3.65
C ASN A 81 1.83 -1.69 -2.46
N CYS A 82 3.01 -1.11 -2.21
CA CYS A 82 3.91 -1.47 -1.13
C CYS A 82 3.65 -0.71 0.19
N ILE A 83 2.84 0.36 0.21
CA ILE A 83 2.68 1.22 1.40
C ILE A 83 2.21 0.43 2.64
N ASP A 84 1.39 -0.60 2.48
CA ASP A 84 0.88 -1.43 3.57
C ASP A 84 1.80 -2.60 4.00
N ASP A 85 3.00 -2.70 3.42
CA ASP A 85 3.94 -3.76 3.76
C ASP A 85 4.55 -3.53 5.16
N ALA A 86 4.20 -4.42 6.10
CA ALA A 86 4.64 -4.37 7.49
C ALA A 86 6.03 -5.01 7.72
N THR A 87 6.66 -5.58 6.68
CA THR A 87 7.97 -6.23 6.79
C THR A 87 9.02 -5.22 7.28
N PRO A 88 9.84 -5.54 8.29
CA PRO A 88 10.91 -4.65 8.73
C PRO A 88 11.93 -4.39 7.61
N SER A 89 12.30 -3.13 7.40
CA SER A 89 13.40 -2.71 6.53
C SER A 89 14.72 -2.60 7.29
N ASN A 90 15.83 -2.33 6.58
CA ASN A 90 17.12 -1.99 7.17
C ASN A 90 17.24 -0.49 7.55
N SER A 91 16.18 0.29 7.32
CA SER A 91 16.11 1.68 7.74
C SER A 91 15.58 1.79 9.16
N ILE A 92 16.07 2.77 9.92
CA ILE A 92 15.80 2.87 11.35
C ILE A 92 15.21 4.22 11.76
N LEU A 93 14.46 4.20 12.86
CA LEU A 93 14.08 5.37 13.65
C LEU A 93 14.35 5.04 15.11
N ASN A 94 15.14 5.87 15.81
CA ASN A 94 15.48 5.66 17.22
C ASN A 94 16.00 4.24 17.51
N GLY A 95 16.85 3.71 16.62
CA GLY A 95 17.43 2.37 16.73
C GLY A 95 16.49 1.20 16.42
N LYS A 96 15.24 1.44 16.01
CA LYS A 96 14.29 0.40 15.60
C LYS A 96 14.07 0.41 14.10
N ASN A 97 13.99 -0.76 13.49
CA ASN A 97 13.67 -0.89 12.08
C ASN A 97 12.25 -0.36 11.80
N VAL A 98 12.13 0.45 10.75
CA VAL A 98 10.83 0.89 10.23
C VAL A 98 10.29 -0.11 9.21
N SER A 99 8.98 -0.12 8.96
CA SER A 99 8.39 -0.99 7.95
C SER A 99 8.83 -0.62 6.54
N LEU A 100 8.82 -1.60 5.63
CA LEU A 100 9.03 -1.39 4.21
C LEU A 100 8.00 -0.42 3.63
N GLY A 101 6.75 -0.47 4.09
CA GLY A 101 5.70 0.47 3.70
C GLY A 101 6.05 1.95 3.92
N VAL A 102 6.72 2.27 5.04
CA VAL A 102 7.23 3.64 5.31
C VAL A 102 8.29 4.04 4.27
N ILE A 103 9.17 3.11 3.90
CA ILE A 103 10.22 3.36 2.89
C ILE A 103 9.62 3.50 1.49
N CYS A 104 8.61 2.71 1.15
CA CYS A 104 7.86 2.82 -0.09
C CYS A 104 7.12 4.17 -0.19
N TYR A 105 6.51 4.64 0.90
CA TYR A 105 5.96 6.00 0.95
C TYR A 105 7.04 7.09 0.81
N GLN A 106 8.19 6.92 1.46
CA GLN A 106 9.30 7.87 1.34
C GLN A 106 9.75 7.99 -0.12
N ALA A 107 9.94 6.87 -0.82
CA ALA A 107 10.24 6.85 -2.24
C ALA A 107 9.11 7.49 -3.07
N LEU A 108 7.85 7.16 -2.78
CA LEU A 108 6.70 7.70 -3.50
C LEU A 108 6.66 9.23 -3.41
N SER A 109 6.93 9.79 -2.23
CA SER A 109 6.98 11.24 -2.01
C SER A 109 8.09 11.96 -2.76
N GLN A 110 9.09 11.23 -3.30
CA GLN A 110 10.14 11.75 -4.17
C GLN A 110 9.84 11.54 -5.65
N THR A 111 8.93 10.62 -5.99
CA THR A 111 8.55 10.32 -7.37
C THR A 111 7.31 11.09 -7.80
N ALA A 112 6.35 11.27 -6.88
CA ALA A 112 5.07 11.89 -7.17
C ALA A 112 4.67 12.90 -6.09
N TYR A 113 4.12 14.01 -6.55
CA TYR A 113 3.48 15.04 -5.74
C TYR A 113 1.96 14.92 -5.85
N TYR A 114 1.28 15.02 -4.71
CA TYR A 114 -0.16 15.17 -4.63
C TYR A 114 -0.51 16.10 -3.46
N GLU A 115 -1.47 16.99 -3.70
CA GLU A 115 -2.01 17.90 -2.70
C GLU A 115 -3.51 17.67 -2.58
N SER A 116 -3.95 17.22 -1.41
CA SER A 116 -5.38 17.00 -1.15
C SER A 116 -6.06 18.34 -0.88
N THR A 117 -7.19 18.58 -1.53
CA THR A 117 -8.05 19.74 -1.26
C THR A 117 -9.36 19.30 -0.60
N ASP A 118 -10.00 20.20 0.13
CA ASP A 118 -11.38 20.03 0.62
C ASP A 118 -12.42 20.48 -0.44
N SER A 119 -13.69 20.58 -0.02
CA SER A 119 -14.78 20.99 -0.92
C SER A 119 -14.74 22.46 -1.34
N THR A 120 -14.01 23.32 -0.62
CA THR A 120 -13.80 24.72 -0.99
C THR A 120 -12.59 24.90 -1.90
N GLY A 121 -11.81 23.85 -2.09
CA GLY A 121 -10.57 23.87 -2.86
C GLY A 121 -9.35 24.24 -2.00
N ASP A 122 -9.51 24.36 -0.69
CA ASP A 122 -8.42 24.67 0.22
C ASP A 122 -7.61 23.42 0.54
N ILE A 123 -6.30 23.59 0.78
CA ILE A 123 -5.40 22.47 1.08
C ILE A 123 -5.84 21.80 2.39
N LYS A 124 -6.12 20.51 2.30
CA LYS A 124 -6.52 19.69 3.43
C LYS A 124 -5.31 19.43 4.34
N THR A 125 -5.38 19.92 5.56
CA THR A 125 -4.32 19.76 6.58
C THR A 125 -4.12 18.30 7.02
N LEU A 126 -5.16 17.48 6.94
CA LEU A 126 -5.15 16.08 7.36
C LEU A 126 -5.57 15.18 6.20
N TRP A 127 -4.60 14.83 5.36
CA TRP A 127 -4.80 13.83 4.31
C TRP A 127 -4.29 12.46 4.77
N SER A 128 -5.14 11.44 4.66
CA SER A 128 -4.84 10.07 5.12
C SER A 128 -3.75 9.35 4.31
N GLY A 129 -3.37 9.87 3.14
CA GLY A 129 -2.23 9.40 2.36
C GLY A 129 -0.88 9.85 2.90
N HIS A 130 -0.85 10.82 3.81
CA HIS A 130 0.37 11.24 4.50
C HIS A 130 0.62 10.37 5.73
N ILE A 131 1.81 9.77 5.82
CA ILE A 131 2.23 8.96 6.97
C ILE A 131 3.55 9.44 7.56
N LEU A 132 3.70 9.20 8.86
CA LEU A 132 4.93 9.43 9.60
C LEU A 132 5.78 8.15 9.67
N PRO A 133 7.08 8.24 9.98
CA PRO A 133 7.92 7.04 10.11
C PRO A 133 7.53 6.10 11.26
N THR A 134 6.66 6.56 12.16
CA THR A 134 6.06 5.78 13.26
C THR A 134 4.70 5.19 12.91
N ALA A 135 4.26 5.24 11.64
CA ALA A 135 2.94 4.79 11.23
C ALA A 135 2.67 3.33 11.62
N SER A 136 1.51 3.12 12.23
CA SER A 136 0.95 1.81 12.53
C SER A 136 0.47 1.09 11.28
N SER A 137 0.30 -0.23 11.36
CA SER A 137 -0.24 -1.03 10.24
C SER A 137 -1.58 -0.49 9.72
N ALA A 138 -2.46 -0.01 10.61
CA ALA A 138 -3.74 0.59 10.21
C ALA A 138 -3.58 1.93 9.47
N GLU A 139 -2.58 2.75 9.85
CA GLU A 139 -2.26 3.98 9.13
C GLU A 139 -1.69 3.69 7.75
N LEU A 140 -0.82 2.69 7.63
CA LEU A 140 -0.26 2.24 6.35
C LEU A 140 -1.36 1.78 5.38
N GLN A 141 -2.33 0.98 5.85
CA GLN A 141 -3.46 0.54 5.03
C GLN A 141 -4.33 1.72 4.55
N ARG A 142 -4.63 2.68 5.43
CA ARG A 142 -5.38 3.88 5.06
C ARG A 142 -4.63 4.73 4.04
N ALA A 143 -3.32 4.83 4.19
CA ALA A 143 -2.48 5.58 3.27
C ALA A 143 -2.42 4.93 1.89
N LYS A 144 -2.26 3.61 1.82
CA LYS A 144 -2.37 2.86 0.56
C LYS A 144 -3.70 3.13 -0.12
N HIS A 145 -4.81 3.00 0.60
CA HIS A 145 -6.14 3.22 0.02
C HIS A 145 -6.29 4.64 -0.55
N ALA A 146 -5.88 5.66 0.20
CA ALA A 146 -5.92 7.04 -0.27
C ALA A 146 -5.05 7.28 -1.51
N TRP A 147 -3.87 6.67 -1.58
CA TRP A 147 -2.99 6.77 -2.74
C TRP A 147 -3.50 5.99 -3.95
N VAL A 148 -4.16 4.84 -3.74
CA VAL A 148 -4.83 4.11 -4.82
C VAL A 148 -5.86 5.00 -5.51
N ASP A 149 -6.64 5.77 -4.76
CA ASP A 149 -7.60 6.72 -5.32
C ASP A 149 -6.92 7.83 -6.14
N VAL A 150 -5.79 8.36 -5.64
CA VAL A 150 -4.97 9.36 -6.36
C VAL A 150 -4.42 8.80 -7.67
N VAL A 151 -3.92 7.57 -7.67
CA VAL A 151 -3.39 6.90 -8.85
C VAL A 151 -4.50 6.61 -9.87
N ASN A 152 -5.63 6.09 -9.42
CA ASN A 152 -6.77 5.77 -10.29
C ASN A 152 -7.37 7.01 -10.96
N SER A 153 -7.39 8.13 -10.23
CA SER A 153 -7.85 9.42 -10.76
C SER A 153 -6.78 10.18 -11.54
N LYS A 154 -5.53 9.70 -11.55
CA LYS A 154 -4.35 10.38 -12.13
C LYS A 154 -4.18 11.81 -11.59
N SER A 155 -4.46 12.01 -10.31
CA SER A 155 -4.46 13.34 -9.68
C SER A 155 -3.07 13.79 -9.18
N TYR A 156 -2.01 13.04 -9.49
CA TYR A 156 -0.65 13.33 -9.06
C TYR A 156 0.19 13.94 -10.20
N ILE A 157 1.29 14.59 -9.83
CA ILE A 157 2.30 15.12 -10.74
C ILE A 157 3.60 14.36 -10.47
N LEU A 158 4.30 13.93 -11.53
CA LEU A 158 5.62 13.34 -11.42
C LEU A 158 6.67 14.44 -11.21
N TYR A 159 7.66 14.20 -10.35
CA TYR A 159 8.83 15.06 -10.22
C TYR A 159 9.83 14.88 -11.36
#